data_AF-A0A2M8F3K4-F1
#
_entry.id   AF-A0A2M8F3K4-F1
#
_cell.length_a   1.000
_cell.length_b   1.000
_cell.length_c   1.000
_cell.angle_alpha   90.00
_cell.angle_beta   90.00
_cell.angle_gamma   90.00
#
_symmetry.space_group_name_H-M   'P 1'
#
loop_
_entity.id
_entity.type
_entity.pdbx_description
1 polymer ?
#
loop_
_entity_poly.entity_id
_entity_poly.type
_entity_poly.pdbx_seq_one_letter_code
_entity_poly.pdbx_strand_id
1 'polypeptide(L)'
;MTNQSKFFNTITQYFVYGLVFLFPLFFVPITRDFLIYSKFYFLTLVLFGVLFISLGKFLLTKKFTWFRNLATQSLILILLSYILSIVLMSPNKLQAIYNPQYGLVLVASMVILYLYASHVFTKAKISPILPIAVSGVLVSVFALVIMVDPFQSGELPAYWSFLSNTTFNTIGSSIHFVAFLIFSLVGSSLYMWRTYSRSRSVDESNRTMLVILGTIVLFTLLALIFHIFIVSQLILTEGAQIIIPPLALSWYAAVEVLKNPMTAIFGVGIDNFSSLFTQVRTMNYNLSDLWQINSFNTSRSTFLHVFTEQGLLGVIGYGLLISLFLKNLKNVKLETAGMFITSILILFLLPPAGITFFLFFVSLAMMAADIHKRKEQEEYIIDLSTLTPIFIGIVVISALVLGGTGYFLGRNFMSELYFKKSLDAITENSLQNLYQNQAKALQYNNNNEEFHRQFAQTNLLVANNLASIEADKLTDTDRQTIADAIQAAIAEAKVATALNPQKVTNWQSLAGVYRQIINVAENAPVWAVSAYQQSISLDPRNPLLRLDLGGIYYLFENYDEAQKLFEQAVSLKPDWSNAHYNLAWTYY
;
A
#
# COMPACT_ATOMS: atom_id res chain seq x y z
N MET A 1 14.64 38.25 8.13
CA MET A 1 15.18 36.89 7.91
C MET A 1 16.65 36.97 7.54
N THR A 2 17.52 36.22 8.22
CA THR A 2 18.95 36.10 7.87
C THR A 2 19.13 35.44 6.50
N ASN A 3 20.23 35.71 5.79
CA ASN A 3 20.53 35.07 4.50
C ASN A 3 20.51 33.52 4.59
N GLN A 4 20.95 32.98 5.72
CA GLN A 4 20.89 31.54 6.01
C GLN A 4 19.43 31.02 6.04
N SER A 5 18.50 31.71 6.70
CA SER A 5 17.10 31.27 6.71
C SER A 5 16.44 31.33 5.34
N LYS A 6 16.84 32.25 4.46
CA LYS A 6 16.31 32.31 3.09
C LYS A 6 16.78 31.09 2.28
N PHE A 7 18.05 30.72 2.41
CA PHE A 7 18.63 29.54 1.74
C PHE A 7 17.88 28.24 2.06
N PHE A 8 17.69 27.91 3.35
CA PHE A 8 16.96 26.70 3.74
C PHE A 8 15.51 26.67 3.26
N ASN A 9 14.83 27.83 3.29
CA ASN A 9 13.46 27.93 2.81
C ASN A 9 13.37 27.70 1.29
N THR A 10 14.33 28.23 0.52
CA THR A 10 14.42 28.00 -0.93
C THR A 10 14.64 26.53 -1.26
N ILE A 11 15.55 25.84 -0.57
CA ILE A 11 15.77 24.40 -0.78
C ILE A 11 14.50 23.62 -0.46
N THR A 12 13.87 23.90 0.70
CA THR A 12 12.62 23.24 1.10
C THR A 12 11.53 23.42 0.05
N GLN A 13 11.43 24.61 -0.55
CA GLN A 13 10.49 24.88 -1.64
C GLN A 13 10.76 23.98 -2.85
N TYR A 14 12.01 23.82 -3.30
CA TYR A 14 12.34 22.93 -4.41
C TYR A 14 12.02 21.47 -4.10
N PHE A 15 12.31 20.99 -2.90
CA PHE A 15 11.98 19.62 -2.48
C PHE A 15 10.46 19.38 -2.50
N VAL A 16 9.66 20.31 -1.96
CA VAL A 16 8.21 20.18 -1.93
C VAL A 16 7.60 20.21 -3.34
N TYR A 17 7.98 21.18 -4.18
CA TYR A 17 7.47 21.25 -5.55
C TYR A 17 7.94 20.06 -6.40
N GLY A 18 9.20 19.66 -6.25
CA GLY A 18 9.77 18.49 -6.91
C GLY A 18 9.06 17.20 -6.51
N LEU A 19 8.75 17.03 -5.22
CA LEU A 19 7.97 15.90 -4.71
C LEU A 19 6.56 15.88 -5.31
N VAL A 20 5.85 17.01 -5.30
CA VAL A 20 4.49 17.09 -5.83
C VAL A 20 4.43 16.80 -7.34
N PHE A 21 5.46 17.23 -8.07
CA PHE A 21 5.61 16.96 -9.49
C PHE A 21 5.97 15.50 -9.78
N LEU A 22 6.99 14.96 -9.09
CA LEU A 22 7.57 13.65 -9.40
C LEU A 22 6.80 12.49 -8.79
N PHE A 23 6.10 12.65 -7.67
CA PHE A 23 5.42 11.54 -6.98
C PHE A 23 4.51 10.68 -7.89
N PRO A 24 3.63 11.24 -8.74
CA PRO A 24 2.82 10.44 -9.67
C PRO A 24 3.63 9.81 -10.83
N LEU A 25 4.82 10.34 -11.12
CA LEU A 25 5.70 9.86 -12.20
C LEU A 25 6.75 8.85 -11.71
N PHE A 26 7.04 8.81 -10.41
CA PHE A 26 8.19 8.11 -9.88
C PHE A 26 7.95 6.60 -9.81
N PHE A 27 8.82 5.85 -10.48
CA PHE A 27 8.95 4.41 -10.33
C PHE A 27 10.39 4.00 -10.71
N VAL A 28 10.92 2.99 -10.03
CA VAL A 28 12.23 2.41 -10.32
C VAL A 28 12.13 0.88 -10.20
N PRO A 29 12.46 0.07 -11.23
CA PRO A 29 12.28 -1.39 -11.24
C PRO A 29 13.23 -2.21 -10.36
N ILE A 30 13.55 -1.71 -9.15
CA ILE A 30 14.51 -2.32 -8.21
C ILE A 30 13.84 -3.01 -7.00
N THR A 31 12.51 -3.00 -6.94
CA THR A 31 11.71 -3.63 -5.87
C THR A 31 10.67 -4.57 -6.48
N ARG A 32 10.09 -5.49 -5.68
CA ARG A 32 9.12 -6.49 -6.15
C ARG A 32 7.88 -5.88 -6.80
N ASP A 33 7.32 -4.86 -6.16
CA ASP A 33 6.32 -3.97 -6.74
C ASP A 33 6.98 -2.59 -6.92
N PHE A 34 7.54 -2.40 -8.10
CA PHE A 34 8.32 -1.23 -8.44
C PHE A 34 7.51 0.07 -8.56
N LEU A 35 6.17 0.00 -8.54
CA LEU A 35 5.31 1.18 -8.58
C LEU A 35 4.95 1.64 -7.17
N ILE A 36 4.63 0.71 -6.27
CA ILE A 36 4.19 1.02 -4.91
C ILE A 36 5.40 1.33 -4.02
N TYR A 37 6.37 0.42 -3.95
CA TYR A 37 7.52 0.58 -3.05
C TYR A 37 8.41 1.76 -3.46
N SER A 38 8.64 1.95 -4.77
CA SER A 38 9.44 3.09 -5.24
C SER A 38 8.85 4.43 -4.82
N LYS A 39 7.53 4.62 -4.93
CA LYS A 39 6.88 5.85 -4.48
C LYS A 39 6.95 6.03 -2.97
N PHE A 40 6.78 4.95 -2.22
CA PHE A 40 6.91 4.97 -0.76
C PHE A 40 8.32 5.40 -0.31
N TYR A 41 9.37 4.78 -0.87
CA TYR A 41 10.76 5.15 -0.54
C TYR A 41 11.12 6.55 -1.05
N PHE A 42 10.66 6.94 -2.24
CA PHE A 42 10.88 8.29 -2.76
C PHE A 42 10.26 9.35 -1.84
N LEU A 43 8.99 9.19 -1.48
CA LEU A 43 8.31 10.10 -0.56
C LEU A 43 9.03 10.22 0.77
N THR A 44 9.31 9.08 1.40
CA THR A 44 9.95 9.04 2.72
C THR A 44 11.35 9.65 2.68
N LEU A 45 12.19 9.32 1.69
CA LEU A 45 13.53 9.87 1.55
C LEU A 45 13.54 11.38 1.31
N VAL A 46 12.67 11.88 0.41
CA VAL A 46 12.58 13.32 0.13
C VAL A 46 12.17 14.10 1.37
N LEU A 47 11.16 13.61 2.11
CA LEU A 47 10.69 14.27 3.32
C LEU A 47 11.65 14.12 4.49
N PHE A 48 12.38 13.01 4.57
CA PHE A 48 13.47 12.84 5.52
C PHE A 48 14.59 13.86 5.26
N GLY A 49 14.91 14.10 3.98
CA GLY A 49 15.80 15.20 3.56
C GLY A 49 15.30 16.57 4.02
N VAL A 50 14.00 16.85 3.86
CA VAL A 50 13.38 18.10 4.34
C VAL A 50 13.49 18.23 5.87
N LEU A 51 13.27 17.15 6.63
CA LEU A 51 13.46 17.17 8.08
C LEU A 51 14.92 17.41 8.49
N PHE A 52 15.87 16.81 7.78
CA PHE A 52 17.30 17.02 8.02
C PHE A 52 17.72 18.47 7.74
N ILE A 53 17.23 19.05 6.64
CA ILE A 53 17.39 20.48 6.30
C ILE A 53 16.81 21.37 7.40
N SER A 54 15.62 21.02 7.93
CA SER A 54 14.98 21.76 9.02
C SER A 54 15.75 21.66 10.33
N LEU A 55 16.30 20.48 10.67
CA LEU A 55 17.18 20.30 11.82
C LEU A 55 18.46 21.13 11.67
N GLY A 56 19.08 21.16 10.49
CA GLY A 56 20.23 22.01 10.20
C GLY A 56 19.94 23.51 10.36
N LYS A 57 18.78 23.97 9.86
CA LYS A 57 18.30 25.34 10.08
C LYS A 57 18.10 25.64 11.58
N PHE A 58 17.52 24.71 12.33
CA PHE A 58 17.29 24.84 13.75
C PHE A 58 18.60 24.92 14.54
N LEU A 59 19.59 24.09 14.21
CA LEU A 59 20.93 24.10 14.82
C LEU A 59 21.66 25.44 14.63
N LEU A 60 21.59 26.01 13.42
CA LEU A 60 22.27 27.26 13.10
C LEU A 60 21.58 28.48 13.70
N THR A 61 20.25 28.49 13.69
CA THR A 61 19.47 29.67 14.11
C THR A 61 19.10 29.65 15.59
N LYS A 62 19.10 28.47 16.24
CA LYS A 62 18.53 28.22 17.57
C LYS A 62 17.07 28.67 17.71
N LYS A 63 16.38 28.89 16.59
CA LYS A 63 15.02 29.39 16.52
C LYS A 63 14.11 28.33 15.95
N PHE A 64 13.08 28.00 16.72
CA PHE A 64 12.03 27.09 16.27
C PHE A 64 10.84 27.91 15.78
N THR A 65 10.47 27.73 14.51
CA THR A 65 9.27 28.35 13.95
C THR A 65 8.12 27.37 14.06
N TRP A 66 7.18 27.65 14.95
CA TRP A 66 5.96 26.86 15.09
C TRP A 66 4.79 27.56 14.43
N PHE A 67 4.07 26.84 13.58
CA PHE A 67 2.84 27.32 12.98
C PHE A 67 1.67 26.63 13.67
N ARG A 68 0.82 27.42 14.33
CA ARG A 68 -0.45 26.91 14.85
C ARG A 68 -1.41 26.72 13.66
N ASN A 69 -1.30 25.57 13.01
CA ASN A 69 -2.16 25.23 11.90
C ASN A 69 -3.54 24.78 12.41
N LEU A 70 -4.60 25.20 11.71
CA LEU A 70 -6.00 24.87 12.03
C LEU A 70 -6.24 23.36 12.18
N ALA A 71 -5.43 22.54 11.49
CA ALA A 71 -5.56 21.10 11.40
C ALA A 71 -4.69 20.29 12.38
N THR A 72 -3.73 20.91 13.08
CA THR A 72 -2.65 20.16 13.78
C THR A 72 -3.20 19.16 14.79
N GLN A 73 -4.26 19.52 15.53
CA GLN A 73 -4.86 18.63 16.52
C GLN A 73 -5.47 17.38 15.89
N SER A 74 -6.20 17.53 14.79
CA SER A 74 -6.77 16.38 14.05
C SER A 74 -5.69 15.49 13.43
N LEU A 75 -4.58 16.09 12.96
CA LEU A 75 -3.44 15.32 12.42
C LEU A 75 -2.72 14.52 13.51
N ILE A 76 -2.54 15.10 14.69
CA ILE A 76 -2.01 14.38 15.86
C ILE A 76 -2.96 13.24 16.23
N LEU A 77 -4.28 13.47 16.22
CA LEU A 77 -5.26 12.45 16.51
C LEU A 77 -5.22 11.29 15.49
N ILE A 78 -5.02 11.58 14.20
CA ILE A 78 -4.81 10.55 13.16
C ILE A 78 -3.53 9.76 13.42
N LEU A 79 -2.40 10.43 13.71
CA LEU A 79 -1.16 9.70 14.01
C LEU A 79 -1.29 8.86 15.28
N LEU A 80 -2.00 9.38 16.29
CA LEU A 80 -2.30 8.66 17.52
C LEU A 80 -3.20 7.45 17.27
N SER A 81 -4.21 7.56 16.39
CA SER A 81 -5.06 6.40 16.04
C SER A 81 -4.25 5.30 15.36
N TYR A 82 -3.31 5.65 14.48
CA TYR A 82 -2.37 4.69 13.89
C TYR A 82 -1.50 4.02 14.95
N ILE A 83 -0.86 4.80 15.83
CA ILE A 83 0.03 4.28 16.87
C ILE A 83 -0.74 3.35 17.82
N LEU A 84 -1.92 3.77 18.29
CA LEU A 84 -2.72 2.96 19.21
C LEU A 84 -3.25 1.69 18.55
N SER A 85 -3.73 1.77 17.30
CA SER A 85 -4.13 0.60 16.52
C SER A 85 -2.97 -0.40 16.35
N ILE A 86 -1.77 0.08 16.00
CA ILE A 86 -0.59 -0.79 15.82
C ILE A 86 -0.14 -1.41 17.14
N VAL A 87 -0.03 -0.62 18.20
CA VAL A 87 0.52 -1.07 19.48
C VAL A 87 -0.42 -2.04 20.17
N LEU A 88 -1.74 -1.77 20.12
CA LEU A 88 -2.75 -2.52 20.87
C LEU A 88 -3.36 -3.67 20.07
N MET A 89 -3.48 -3.53 18.75
CA MET A 89 -4.30 -4.45 17.93
C MET A 89 -3.51 -5.21 16.86
N SER A 90 -2.52 -4.60 16.19
CA SER A 90 -1.76 -5.28 15.12
C SER A 90 -0.87 -6.42 15.67
N PRO A 91 -1.04 -7.67 15.20
CA PRO A 91 -0.15 -8.77 15.59
C PRO A 91 1.29 -8.52 15.14
N ASN A 92 1.47 -8.14 13.86
CA ASN A 92 2.75 -7.85 13.24
C ASN A 92 2.99 -6.33 13.16
N LYS A 93 3.52 -5.76 14.24
CA LYS A 93 3.70 -4.31 14.37
C LYS A 93 4.65 -3.71 13.34
N LEU A 94 5.76 -4.40 13.04
CA LEU A 94 6.77 -3.87 12.12
C LEU A 94 6.25 -3.83 10.69
N GLN A 95 5.52 -4.86 10.24
CA GLN A 95 4.90 -4.84 8.92
C GLN A 95 3.83 -3.73 8.81
N ALA A 96 3.03 -3.52 9.86
CA ALA A 96 2.05 -2.45 9.92
C ALA A 96 2.67 -1.02 9.87
N ILE A 97 3.85 -0.83 10.47
CA ILE A 97 4.58 0.44 10.43
C ILE A 97 5.08 0.76 9.01
N TYR A 98 5.64 -0.23 8.32
CA TYR A 98 6.31 -0.08 7.02
C TYR A 98 5.43 -0.44 5.82
N ASN A 99 4.13 -0.70 6.00
CA ASN A 99 3.24 -0.94 4.87
C ASN A 99 3.26 0.27 3.92
N PRO A 100 3.61 0.08 2.63
CA PRO A 100 3.89 1.19 1.71
C PRO A 100 2.63 1.89 1.18
N GLN A 101 1.43 1.32 1.40
CA GLN A 101 0.17 1.84 0.86
C GLN A 101 -0.64 2.63 1.89
N TYR A 102 -0.54 2.25 3.17
CA TYR A 102 -1.33 2.86 4.24
C TYR A 102 -0.70 2.76 5.64
N GLY A 103 0.56 2.30 5.77
CA GLY A 103 1.23 2.16 7.06
C GLY A 103 1.58 3.49 7.75
N LEU A 104 2.01 3.40 9.01
CA LEU A 104 2.31 4.57 9.83
C LEU A 104 3.37 5.49 9.19
N VAL A 105 4.44 4.93 8.64
CA VAL A 105 5.52 5.75 8.03
C VAL A 105 5.02 6.51 6.81
N LEU A 106 4.16 5.90 5.99
CA LEU A 106 3.54 6.56 4.86
C LEU A 106 2.66 7.72 5.32
N VAL A 107 1.74 7.50 6.28
CA VAL A 107 0.83 8.54 6.75
C VAL A 107 1.57 9.65 7.49
N ALA A 108 2.57 9.32 8.31
CA ALA A 108 3.45 10.31 8.95
C ALA A 108 4.17 11.16 7.90
N SER A 109 4.65 10.54 6.82
CA SER A 109 5.23 11.26 5.67
C SER A 109 4.21 12.18 5.02
N MET A 110 2.96 11.75 4.83
CA MET A 110 1.92 12.63 4.28
C MET A 110 1.56 13.80 5.20
N VAL A 111 1.58 13.60 6.53
CA VAL A 111 1.42 14.69 7.51
C VAL A 111 2.58 15.68 7.40
N ILE A 112 3.82 15.19 7.29
CA ILE A 112 5.00 16.04 7.08
C ILE A 112 4.88 16.82 5.78
N LEU A 113 4.51 16.15 4.67
CA LEU A 113 4.25 16.80 3.39
C LEU A 113 3.23 17.93 3.55
N TYR A 114 2.12 17.69 4.23
CA TYR A 114 1.11 18.71 4.49
C TYR A 114 1.66 19.92 5.26
N LEU A 115 2.42 19.68 6.33
CA LEU A 115 2.99 20.75 7.16
C LEU A 115 3.93 21.66 6.35
N TYR A 116 4.82 21.07 5.55
CA TYR A 116 5.76 21.83 4.74
C TYR A 116 5.12 22.44 3.49
N ALA A 117 4.25 21.69 2.80
CA ALA A 117 3.59 22.16 1.59
C ALA A 117 2.64 23.31 1.86
N SER A 118 1.89 23.29 2.97
CA SER A 118 1.00 24.41 3.33
C SER A 118 1.78 25.71 3.51
N HIS A 119 2.97 25.65 4.13
CA HIS A 119 3.84 26.82 4.25
C HIS A 119 4.40 27.29 2.91
N VAL A 120 4.96 26.35 2.13
CA VAL A 120 5.55 26.65 0.82
C VAL A 120 4.52 27.27 -0.13
N PHE A 121 3.30 26.73 -0.18
CA PHE A 121 2.23 27.23 -1.04
C PHE A 121 1.68 28.60 -0.60
N THR A 122 1.80 28.93 0.69
CA THR A 122 1.43 30.25 1.22
C THR A 122 2.35 31.35 0.66
N LYS A 123 3.63 31.06 0.42
CA LYS A 123 4.60 32.05 -0.12
C LYS A 123 4.88 31.86 -1.61
N ALA A 124 4.16 30.94 -2.25
CA ALA A 124 4.40 30.55 -3.62
C ALA A 124 4.03 31.61 -4.66
N LYS A 125 4.96 31.86 -5.59
CA LYS A 125 4.73 32.60 -6.83
C LYS A 125 4.06 31.75 -7.90
N ILE A 126 4.34 30.45 -7.93
CA ILE A 126 3.80 29.48 -8.89
C ILE A 126 2.64 28.73 -8.23
N SER A 127 1.50 28.60 -8.91
CA SER A 127 0.36 27.84 -8.38
C SER A 127 0.77 26.38 -8.10
N PRO A 128 0.46 25.81 -6.92
CA PRO A 128 0.74 24.39 -6.62
C PRO A 128 -0.05 23.41 -7.49
N ILE A 129 -1.03 23.89 -8.26
CA ILE A 129 -1.78 23.09 -9.23
C ILE A 129 -0.92 22.78 -10.46
N LEU A 130 -0.02 23.69 -10.85
CA LEU A 130 0.78 23.52 -12.06
C LEU A 130 1.67 22.26 -12.03
N PRO A 131 2.45 21.95 -10.97
CA PRO A 131 3.21 20.69 -10.94
C PRO A 131 2.32 19.44 -11.02
N ILE A 132 1.12 19.47 -10.42
CA ILE A 132 0.14 18.36 -10.48
C ILE A 132 -0.43 18.22 -11.90
N ALA A 133 -0.74 19.34 -12.53
CA ALA A 133 -1.33 19.39 -13.85
C ALA A 133 -0.32 18.94 -14.92
N VAL A 134 0.93 19.41 -14.83
CA VAL A 134 2.01 19.00 -15.75
C VAL A 134 2.37 17.53 -15.54
N SER A 135 2.46 17.05 -14.29
CA SER A 135 2.67 15.62 -14.06
C SER A 135 1.49 14.79 -14.56
N GLY A 136 0.26 15.29 -14.43
CA GLY A 136 -0.95 14.78 -15.09
C GLY A 136 -0.73 14.52 -16.57
N VAL A 137 -0.31 15.54 -17.32
CA VAL A 137 -0.02 15.42 -18.76
C VAL A 137 1.09 14.40 -19.03
N LEU A 138 2.16 14.39 -18.25
CA LEU A 138 3.27 13.46 -18.47
C LEU A 138 2.85 12.00 -18.24
N VAL A 139 2.09 11.71 -17.18
CA VAL A 139 1.53 10.38 -16.95
C VAL A 139 0.56 10.02 -18.09
N SER A 140 -0.29 10.97 -18.50
CA SER A 140 -1.22 10.80 -19.63
C SER A 140 -0.52 10.45 -20.94
N VAL A 141 0.52 11.21 -21.31
CA VAL A 141 1.31 10.97 -22.53
C VAL A 141 2.01 9.63 -22.44
N PHE A 142 2.63 9.32 -21.30
CA PHE A 142 3.29 8.03 -21.10
C PHE A 142 2.32 6.86 -21.28
N ALA A 143 1.14 6.92 -20.64
CA ALA A 143 0.11 5.88 -20.79
C ALA A 143 -0.42 5.76 -22.24
N LEU A 144 -0.60 6.89 -22.94
CA LEU A 144 -1.02 6.90 -24.34
C LEU A 144 0.05 6.29 -25.27
N VAL A 145 1.33 6.51 -24.99
CA VAL A 145 2.42 5.89 -25.75
C VAL A 145 2.42 4.38 -25.55
N ILE A 146 2.31 3.89 -24.31
CA ILE A 146 2.25 2.45 -24.02
C ILE A 146 1.01 1.78 -24.63
N MET A 147 -0.12 2.50 -24.69
CA MET A 147 -1.35 2.00 -25.32
C MET A 147 -1.17 1.62 -26.79
N VAL A 148 -0.33 2.36 -27.55
CA VAL A 148 -0.08 2.05 -28.97
C VAL A 148 0.78 0.79 -29.13
N ASP A 149 1.19 0.18 -28.02
CA ASP A 149 2.04 -1.00 -27.93
C ASP A 149 3.27 -0.90 -28.84
N PRO A 150 4.14 0.13 -28.64
CA PRO A 150 5.28 0.37 -29.51
C PRO A 150 6.33 -0.76 -29.41
N PHE A 151 6.16 -1.70 -28.48
CA PHE A 151 7.10 -2.78 -28.19
C PHE A 151 6.61 -4.15 -28.67
N GLN A 152 5.45 -4.22 -29.33
CA GLN A 152 4.82 -5.47 -29.79
C GLN A 152 5.71 -6.30 -30.73
N SER A 153 6.65 -5.65 -31.44
CA SER A 153 7.54 -6.28 -32.43
C SER A 153 8.94 -6.64 -31.92
N GLY A 154 9.27 -6.38 -30.65
CA GLY A 154 10.62 -6.59 -30.11
C GLY A 154 10.63 -7.40 -28.82
N GLU A 155 11.57 -8.33 -28.69
CA GLU A 155 11.84 -8.99 -27.41
C GLU A 155 12.46 -7.98 -26.44
N LEU A 156 11.63 -7.41 -25.56
CA LEU A 156 12.12 -6.59 -24.46
C LEU A 156 12.89 -7.48 -23.47
N PRO A 157 14.04 -7.00 -22.93
CA PRO A 157 14.68 -7.67 -21.81
C PRO A 157 13.68 -7.89 -20.67
N ALA A 158 13.80 -9.01 -19.93
CA ALA A 158 12.86 -9.38 -18.85
C ALA A 158 12.58 -8.21 -17.87
N TYR A 159 13.60 -7.40 -17.59
CA TYR A 159 13.51 -6.19 -16.77
C TYR A 159 12.50 -5.15 -17.29
N TRP A 160 12.35 -5.01 -18.61
CA TRP A 160 11.45 -4.06 -19.27
C TRP A 160 10.14 -4.68 -19.74
N SER A 161 9.91 -5.97 -19.47
CA SER A 161 8.71 -6.70 -19.90
C SER A 161 7.39 -6.03 -19.52
N PHE A 162 7.35 -5.27 -18.42
CA PHE A 162 6.14 -4.53 -18.01
C PHE A 162 5.66 -3.50 -19.04
N LEU A 163 6.52 -3.05 -19.96
CA LEU A 163 6.16 -2.10 -21.01
C LEU A 163 5.29 -2.72 -22.12
N SER A 164 5.19 -4.06 -22.19
CA SER A 164 4.26 -4.74 -23.11
C SER A 164 2.82 -4.77 -22.58
N ASN A 165 2.59 -4.41 -21.32
CA ASN A 165 1.24 -4.29 -20.78
C ASN A 165 0.62 -2.96 -21.24
N THR A 166 -0.33 -3.04 -22.18
CA THR A 166 -1.04 -1.88 -22.76
C THR A 166 -1.84 -1.06 -21.75
N THR A 167 -2.11 -1.60 -20.55
CA THR A 167 -2.77 -0.88 -19.45
C THR A 167 -1.81 -0.24 -18.45
N PHE A 168 -0.49 -0.44 -18.63
CA PHE A 168 0.53 0.07 -17.74
C PHE A 168 0.50 1.60 -17.65
N ASN A 169 0.66 2.10 -16.43
CA ASN A 169 0.72 3.51 -16.11
C ASN A 169 1.58 3.71 -14.86
N THR A 170 2.17 4.90 -14.71
CA THR A 170 3.08 5.18 -13.59
C THR A 170 2.37 5.33 -12.24
N ILE A 171 1.03 5.49 -12.20
CA ILE A 171 0.28 5.56 -10.95
C ILE A 171 0.22 4.19 -10.29
N GLY A 172 -0.01 3.14 -11.09
CA GLY A 172 0.18 1.73 -10.75
C GLY A 172 -1.10 0.89 -10.81
N SER A 173 -2.28 1.50 -10.83
CA SER A 173 -3.54 0.78 -11.11
C SER A 173 -4.48 1.66 -11.92
N SER A 174 -5.27 1.04 -12.79
CA SER A 174 -6.20 1.73 -13.69
C SER A 174 -7.19 2.62 -12.94
N ILE A 175 -7.74 2.14 -11.82
CA ILE A 175 -8.73 2.89 -11.04
C ILE A 175 -8.12 4.14 -10.35
N HIS A 176 -6.91 4.01 -9.81
CA HIS A 176 -6.22 5.15 -9.20
C HIS A 176 -5.66 6.11 -10.26
N PHE A 177 -5.30 5.60 -11.43
CA PHE A 177 -4.91 6.42 -12.58
C PHE A 177 -6.06 7.31 -13.03
N VAL A 178 -7.26 6.73 -13.23
CA VAL A 178 -8.49 7.49 -13.52
C VAL A 178 -8.76 8.54 -12.44
N ALA A 179 -8.66 8.19 -11.16
CA ALA A 179 -8.86 9.14 -10.07
C ALA A 179 -7.84 10.29 -10.07
N PHE A 180 -6.57 10.01 -10.36
CA PHE A 180 -5.54 11.03 -10.51
C PHE A 180 -5.83 11.97 -11.68
N LEU A 181 -6.23 11.43 -12.84
CA LEU A 181 -6.61 12.25 -13.99
C LEU A 181 -7.82 13.13 -13.70
N ILE A 182 -8.87 12.60 -13.05
CA ILE A 182 -10.04 13.39 -12.65
C ILE A 182 -9.63 14.51 -11.69
N PHE A 183 -8.81 14.20 -10.68
CA PHE A 183 -8.30 15.19 -9.74
C PHE A 183 -7.50 16.31 -10.44
N SER A 184 -6.60 15.95 -11.36
CA SER A 184 -5.83 16.90 -12.17
C SER A 184 -6.70 17.73 -13.10
N LEU A 185 -7.69 17.10 -13.75
CA LEU A 185 -8.63 17.74 -14.68
C LEU A 185 -9.51 18.76 -13.96
N VAL A 186 -10.04 18.44 -12.78
CA VAL A 186 -10.82 19.37 -11.95
C VAL A 186 -9.98 20.60 -11.57
N GLY A 187 -8.75 20.37 -11.07
CA GLY A 187 -7.86 21.46 -10.69
C GLY A 187 -7.49 22.38 -11.85
N SER A 188 -7.06 21.81 -12.97
CA SER A 188 -6.65 22.56 -14.16
C SER A 188 -7.82 23.30 -14.83
N SER A 189 -8.99 22.67 -14.94
CA SER A 189 -10.19 23.28 -15.55
C SER A 189 -10.73 24.45 -14.73
N LEU A 190 -10.82 24.31 -13.40
CA LEU A 190 -11.27 25.40 -12.54
C LEU A 190 -10.23 26.53 -12.48
N TYR A 191 -8.94 26.21 -12.56
CA TYR A 191 -7.89 27.22 -12.64
C TYR A 191 -7.94 28.00 -13.97
N MET A 192 -8.21 27.30 -15.08
CA MET A 192 -8.43 27.90 -16.39
C MET A 192 -9.63 28.84 -16.36
N TRP A 193 -10.77 28.37 -15.81
CA TRP A 193 -11.99 29.18 -15.65
C TRP A 193 -11.75 30.45 -14.83
N ARG A 194 -11.03 30.35 -13.70
CA ARG A 194 -10.69 31.51 -12.87
C ARG A 194 -9.80 32.51 -13.63
N THR A 195 -8.86 32.02 -14.43
CA THR A 195 -7.96 32.87 -15.21
C THR A 195 -8.72 33.59 -16.32
N TYR A 196 -9.62 32.87 -17.01
CA TYR A 196 -10.50 33.42 -18.04
C TYR A 196 -11.45 34.49 -17.50
N SER A 197 -12.19 34.17 -16.43
CA SER A 197 -13.19 35.08 -15.82
C SER A 197 -12.61 36.37 -15.23
N ARG A 198 -11.33 36.38 -14.85
CA ARG A 198 -10.64 37.58 -14.34
C ARG A 198 -10.03 38.46 -15.44
N SER A 199 -9.93 37.97 -16.66
CA SER A 199 -9.28 38.67 -17.76
C SER A 199 -10.26 39.65 -18.43
N ARG A 200 -10.45 40.85 -17.88
CA ARG A 200 -11.26 41.93 -18.49
C ARG A 200 -10.62 42.54 -19.76
N SER A 201 -9.30 42.48 -19.87
CA SER A 201 -8.52 42.76 -21.09
C SER A 201 -7.37 41.77 -21.08
N VAL A 202 -7.23 40.93 -22.10
CA VAL A 202 -6.27 39.83 -22.10
C VAL A 202 -4.85 40.38 -22.21
N ASP A 203 -4.21 40.61 -21.06
CA ASP A 203 -2.77 40.77 -20.96
C ASP A 203 -2.08 39.49 -21.51
N GLU A 204 -0.95 39.65 -22.19
CA GLU A 204 -0.25 38.58 -22.92
C GLU A 204 0.11 37.40 -21.99
N SER A 205 0.41 37.71 -20.72
CA SER A 205 0.67 36.69 -19.69
C SER A 205 -0.54 35.80 -19.42
N ASN A 206 -1.75 36.38 -19.32
CA ASN A 206 -2.98 35.61 -19.11
C ASN A 206 -3.33 34.76 -20.33
N ARG A 207 -3.07 35.26 -21.55
CA ARG A 207 -3.26 34.49 -22.78
C ARG A 207 -2.38 33.25 -22.79
N THR A 208 -1.08 33.42 -22.50
CA THR A 208 -0.12 32.32 -22.46
C THR A 208 -0.53 31.28 -21.41
N MET A 209 -0.95 31.72 -20.22
CA MET A 209 -1.41 30.81 -19.17
C MET A 209 -2.68 30.05 -19.58
N LEU A 210 -3.64 30.68 -20.26
CA LEU A 210 -4.83 30.02 -20.77
C LEU A 210 -4.50 28.97 -21.82
N VAL A 211 -3.54 29.24 -22.72
CA VAL A 211 -3.07 28.25 -23.70
C VAL A 211 -2.43 27.06 -22.98
N ILE A 212 -1.55 27.29 -22.01
CA ILE A 212 -0.92 26.22 -21.22
C ILE A 212 -1.98 25.36 -20.53
N LEU A 213 -2.93 25.98 -19.82
CA LEU A 213 -3.99 25.26 -19.11
C LEU A 213 -4.94 24.54 -20.07
N GLY A 214 -5.29 25.15 -21.20
CA GLY A 214 -6.12 24.52 -22.23
C GLY A 214 -5.46 23.27 -22.81
N THR A 215 -4.16 23.33 -23.09
CA THR A 215 -3.38 22.17 -23.54
C THR A 215 -3.35 21.08 -22.48
N ILE A 216 -3.12 21.43 -21.20
CA ILE A 216 -3.13 20.46 -20.10
C ILE A 216 -4.50 19.77 -19.97
N VAL A 217 -5.58 20.55 -19.99
CA VAL A 217 -6.96 20.03 -19.91
C VAL A 217 -7.24 19.09 -21.08
N LEU A 218 -6.87 19.47 -22.30
CA LEU A 218 -7.06 18.66 -23.50
C LEU A 218 -6.35 17.30 -23.41
N PHE A 219 -5.05 17.29 -23.13
CA PHE A 219 -4.28 16.03 -23.05
C PHE A 219 -4.75 15.13 -21.90
N THR A 220 -5.09 15.72 -20.75
CA THR A 220 -5.61 14.97 -19.60
C THR A 220 -6.97 14.33 -19.93
N LEU A 221 -7.85 15.08 -20.61
CA LEU A 221 -9.17 14.59 -21.02
C LEU A 221 -9.06 13.48 -22.07
N LEU A 222 -8.20 13.65 -23.08
CA LEU A 222 -7.95 12.62 -24.09
C LEU A 222 -7.46 11.32 -23.43
N ALA A 223 -6.44 11.40 -22.56
CA ALA A 223 -5.93 10.22 -21.87
C ALA A 223 -6.99 9.55 -20.99
N LEU A 224 -7.86 10.31 -20.33
CA LEU A 224 -8.96 9.75 -19.55
C LEU A 224 -9.95 8.99 -20.44
N ILE A 225 -10.36 9.57 -21.57
CA ILE A 225 -11.29 8.94 -22.53
C ILE A 225 -10.67 7.66 -23.10
N PHE A 226 -9.43 7.73 -23.59
CA PHE A 226 -8.74 6.57 -24.15
C PHE A 226 -8.54 5.47 -23.12
N HIS A 227 -8.13 5.79 -21.88
CA HIS A 227 -7.94 4.76 -20.86
C HIS A 227 -9.25 4.07 -20.48
N ILE A 228 -10.35 4.81 -20.35
CA ILE A 228 -11.68 4.22 -20.11
C ILE A 228 -12.07 3.32 -21.30
N PHE A 229 -11.83 3.77 -22.53
CA PHE A 229 -12.09 2.97 -23.73
C PHE A 229 -11.31 1.65 -23.71
N ILE A 230 -10.00 1.65 -23.48
CA ILE A 230 -9.18 0.42 -23.43
C ILE A 230 -9.68 -0.52 -22.35
N VAL A 231 -9.86 -0.02 -21.13
CA VAL A 231 -10.32 -0.86 -20.00
C VAL A 231 -11.69 -1.45 -20.32
N SER A 232 -12.58 -0.68 -20.97
CA SER A 232 -13.87 -1.20 -21.41
C SER A 232 -13.75 -2.26 -22.49
N GLN A 233 -12.82 -2.10 -23.45
CA GLN A 233 -12.55 -3.13 -24.47
C GLN A 233 -12.02 -4.40 -23.80
N LEU A 234 -11.00 -4.30 -22.95
CA LEU A 234 -10.43 -5.42 -22.22
C LEU A 234 -11.48 -6.23 -21.44
N ILE A 235 -12.43 -5.53 -20.80
CA ILE A 235 -13.55 -6.17 -20.09
C ILE A 235 -14.52 -6.84 -21.07
N LEU A 236 -14.89 -6.18 -22.16
CA LEU A 236 -15.91 -6.66 -23.10
C LEU A 236 -15.41 -7.74 -24.06
N THR A 237 -14.13 -7.69 -24.48
CA THR A 237 -13.56 -8.57 -25.52
C THR A 237 -12.68 -9.66 -24.94
N GLU A 238 -11.90 -9.36 -23.89
CA GLU A 238 -10.94 -10.31 -23.29
C GLU A 238 -11.46 -10.89 -21.96
N GLY A 239 -12.66 -10.48 -21.50
CA GLY A 239 -13.25 -10.94 -20.26
C GLY A 239 -12.46 -10.52 -19.01
N ALA A 240 -11.63 -9.48 -19.12
CA ALA A 240 -10.85 -9.01 -17.98
C ALA A 240 -11.75 -8.50 -16.85
N GLN A 241 -11.37 -8.77 -15.61
CA GLN A 241 -12.13 -8.38 -14.43
C GLN A 241 -11.38 -7.31 -13.62
N ILE A 242 -12.11 -6.26 -13.20
CA ILE A 242 -11.59 -5.30 -12.23
C ILE A 242 -11.68 -5.90 -10.83
N ILE A 243 -10.54 -6.37 -10.32
CA ILE A 243 -10.45 -6.96 -9.00
C ILE A 243 -10.43 -5.87 -7.94
N ILE A 244 -11.56 -5.70 -7.24
CA ILE A 244 -11.72 -4.80 -6.10
C ILE A 244 -12.52 -5.48 -5.00
N PRO A 245 -12.22 -5.21 -3.71
CA PRO A 245 -12.95 -5.81 -2.60
C PRO A 245 -14.44 -5.48 -2.69
N PRO A 246 -15.38 -6.42 -2.50
CA PRO A 246 -16.81 -6.13 -2.53
C PRO A 246 -17.23 -5.09 -1.47
N LEU A 247 -18.10 -4.15 -1.86
CA LEU A 247 -18.58 -3.10 -0.95
C LEU A 247 -19.33 -3.70 0.26
N ALA A 248 -20.16 -4.71 0.03
CA ALA A 248 -20.93 -5.36 1.10
C ALA A 248 -20.00 -6.00 2.16
N LEU A 249 -18.99 -6.76 1.74
CA LEU A 249 -18.03 -7.38 2.66
C LEU A 249 -17.15 -6.33 3.37
N SER A 250 -16.80 -5.26 2.67
CA SER A 250 -16.09 -4.12 3.25
C SER A 250 -16.91 -3.39 4.32
N TRP A 251 -18.23 -3.29 4.12
CA TRP A 251 -19.16 -2.75 5.11
C TRP A 251 -19.35 -3.71 6.29
N TYR A 252 -19.53 -5.01 6.03
CA TYR A 252 -19.64 -6.02 7.09
C TYR A 252 -18.40 -6.05 7.97
N ALA A 253 -17.21 -5.97 7.37
CA ALA A 253 -15.95 -5.79 8.09
C ALA A 253 -16.02 -4.56 9.03
N ALA A 254 -16.36 -3.38 8.52
CA ALA A 254 -16.45 -2.17 9.33
C ALA A 254 -17.47 -2.26 10.48
N VAL A 255 -18.61 -2.92 10.26
CA VAL A 255 -19.64 -3.11 11.30
C VAL A 255 -19.23 -4.18 12.32
N GLU A 256 -18.53 -5.24 11.89
CA GLU A 256 -18.05 -6.30 12.77
C GLU A 256 -17.14 -5.75 13.87
N VAL A 257 -16.32 -4.76 13.52
CA VAL A 257 -15.43 -4.04 14.45
C VAL A 257 -16.18 -3.41 15.62
N LEU A 258 -17.45 -3.02 15.45
CA LEU A 258 -18.23 -2.40 16.52
C LEU A 258 -18.70 -3.37 17.61
N LYS A 259 -18.63 -4.69 17.39
CA LYS A 259 -19.15 -5.67 18.34
C LYS A 259 -18.32 -5.81 19.61
N ASN A 260 -17.04 -5.45 19.57
CA ASN A 260 -16.15 -5.47 20.73
C ASN A 260 -15.64 -4.04 21.03
N PRO A 261 -15.65 -3.56 22.29
CA PRO A 261 -15.25 -2.19 22.61
C PRO A 261 -13.81 -1.84 22.19
N MET A 262 -12.86 -2.78 22.31
CA MET A 262 -11.46 -2.54 21.94
C MET A 262 -11.32 -2.36 20.43
N THR A 263 -11.93 -3.26 19.65
CA THR A 263 -11.94 -3.13 18.19
C THR A 263 -12.76 -1.91 17.76
N ALA A 264 -13.86 -1.58 18.44
CA ALA A 264 -14.67 -0.41 18.10
C ALA A 264 -13.86 0.88 18.19
N ILE A 265 -13.00 1.03 19.21
CA ILE A 265 -12.19 2.24 19.41
C ILE A 265 -10.96 2.23 18.51
N PHE A 266 -10.22 1.13 18.46
CA PHE A 266 -8.88 1.05 17.86
C PHE A 266 -8.80 0.31 16.53
N GLY A 267 -9.90 -0.29 16.07
CA GLY A 267 -9.97 -1.15 14.89
C GLY A 267 -9.37 -2.53 15.12
N VAL A 268 -9.20 -3.30 14.05
CA VAL A 268 -8.57 -4.64 14.09
C VAL A 268 -7.05 -4.62 13.99
N GLY A 269 -6.44 -3.43 13.98
CA GLY A 269 -5.01 -3.25 13.72
C GLY A 269 -4.74 -2.90 12.26
N ILE A 270 -3.75 -2.03 12.05
CA ILE A 270 -3.20 -1.73 10.73
C ILE A 270 -2.59 -3.01 10.11
N ASP A 271 -2.77 -3.19 8.80
CA ASP A 271 -2.29 -4.34 8.00
C ASP A 271 -3.02 -5.67 8.32
N ASN A 272 -4.23 -5.58 8.90
CA ASN A 272 -4.99 -6.74 9.38
C ASN A 272 -6.40 -6.85 8.78
N PHE A 273 -6.76 -6.00 7.79
CA PHE A 273 -8.03 -6.10 7.08
C PHE A 273 -8.29 -7.50 6.50
N SER A 274 -7.25 -8.16 5.97
CA SER A 274 -7.36 -9.52 5.41
C SER A 274 -7.90 -10.55 6.40
N SER A 275 -7.49 -10.47 7.67
CA SER A 275 -7.94 -11.37 8.73
C SER A 275 -9.41 -11.15 9.07
N LEU A 276 -9.89 -9.90 9.02
CA LEU A 276 -11.31 -9.62 9.23
C LEU A 276 -12.14 -10.00 8.01
N PHE A 277 -11.62 -9.79 6.80
CA PHE A 277 -12.29 -10.15 5.56
C PHE A 277 -12.69 -11.62 5.53
N THR A 278 -11.79 -12.51 5.94
CA THR A 278 -12.06 -13.97 5.94
C THR A 278 -13.12 -14.37 6.96
N GLN A 279 -13.23 -13.64 8.07
CA GLN A 279 -14.30 -13.85 9.07
C GLN A 279 -15.68 -13.39 8.58
N VAL A 280 -15.73 -12.29 7.82
CA VAL A 280 -17.00 -11.72 7.33
C VAL A 280 -17.41 -12.22 5.94
N ARG A 281 -16.56 -13.00 5.27
CA ARG A 281 -16.86 -13.69 4.00
C ARG A 281 -18.22 -14.35 4.08
N THR A 282 -19.04 -14.26 3.04
CA THR A 282 -20.39 -14.83 3.02
C THR A 282 -20.51 -15.98 2.04
N MET A 283 -21.58 -16.77 2.17
CA MET A 283 -21.93 -17.80 1.20
C MET A 283 -22.09 -17.24 -0.21
N ASN A 284 -22.73 -16.07 -0.34
CA ASN A 284 -22.92 -15.40 -1.62
C ASN A 284 -21.60 -15.03 -2.31
N TYR A 285 -20.54 -14.76 -1.55
CA TYR A 285 -19.22 -14.51 -2.12
C TYR A 285 -18.65 -15.77 -2.82
N ASN A 286 -18.95 -16.96 -2.31
CA ASN A 286 -18.51 -18.22 -2.93
C ASN A 286 -19.16 -18.51 -4.28
N LEU A 287 -20.33 -17.91 -4.52
CA LEU A 287 -21.05 -17.96 -5.78
C LEU A 287 -20.62 -16.88 -6.78
N SER A 288 -19.76 -15.93 -6.36
CA SER A 288 -19.25 -14.87 -7.23
C SER A 288 -18.00 -15.33 -7.98
N ASP A 289 -17.66 -14.66 -9.08
CA ASP A 289 -16.44 -14.90 -9.85
C ASP A 289 -15.15 -14.68 -9.03
N LEU A 290 -15.24 -13.90 -7.94
CA LEU A 290 -14.10 -13.58 -7.09
C LEU A 290 -13.84 -14.64 -6.00
N TRP A 291 -14.61 -15.74 -5.94
CA TRP A 291 -14.54 -16.69 -4.83
C TRP A 291 -13.15 -17.31 -4.59
N GLN A 292 -12.32 -17.38 -5.64
CA GLN A 292 -10.94 -17.88 -5.59
C GLN A 292 -9.98 -16.93 -4.89
N ILE A 293 -10.35 -15.64 -4.78
CA ILE A 293 -9.59 -14.68 -4.01
C ILE A 293 -9.87 -14.95 -2.53
N ASN A 294 -8.92 -15.66 -1.90
CA ASN A 294 -9.02 -16.09 -0.50
C ASN A 294 -9.17 -14.92 0.47
N SER A 295 -8.51 -13.79 0.22
CA SER A 295 -8.67 -12.57 1.01
C SER A 295 -8.26 -11.32 0.24
N PHE A 296 -8.77 -10.17 0.68
CA PHE A 296 -8.28 -8.86 0.26
C PHE A 296 -7.47 -8.22 1.39
N ASN A 297 -6.36 -7.53 1.05
CA ASN A 297 -5.57 -6.79 2.03
C ASN A 297 -6.10 -5.37 2.31
N THR A 298 -7.13 -4.94 1.58
CA THR A 298 -7.70 -3.59 1.67
C THR A 298 -9.22 -3.63 1.55
N SER A 299 -9.87 -2.59 2.07
CA SER A 299 -11.31 -2.40 1.94
C SER A 299 -11.68 -1.75 0.61
N ARG A 300 -12.95 -1.81 0.21
CA ARG A 300 -13.50 -1.15 -1.00
C ARG A 300 -13.17 0.34 -1.06
N SER A 301 -13.12 1.00 0.10
CA SER A 301 -12.77 2.41 0.21
C SER A 301 -11.80 2.71 1.34
N THR A 302 -11.04 3.80 1.21
CA THR A 302 -10.13 4.30 2.24
C THR A 302 -10.90 4.61 3.52
N PHE A 303 -12.10 5.18 3.42
CA PHE A 303 -12.95 5.44 4.58
C PHE A 303 -13.30 4.16 5.35
N LEU A 304 -13.81 3.13 4.65
CA LEU A 304 -14.15 1.86 5.30
C LEU A 304 -12.91 1.13 5.83
N HIS A 305 -11.76 1.31 5.17
CA HIS A 305 -10.50 0.77 5.64
C HIS A 305 -10.04 1.44 6.94
N VAL A 306 -10.09 2.78 7.02
CA VAL A 306 -9.78 3.53 8.25
C VAL A 306 -10.72 3.10 9.37
N PHE A 307 -12.03 2.96 9.09
CA PHE A 307 -12.97 2.49 10.10
C PHE A 307 -12.61 1.07 10.57
N THR A 308 -12.29 0.17 9.65
CA THR A 308 -11.96 -1.21 9.99
C THR A 308 -10.66 -1.33 10.80
N GLU A 309 -9.57 -0.70 10.35
CA GLU A 309 -8.25 -0.91 10.94
C GLU A 309 -7.93 0.06 12.09
N GLN A 310 -8.51 1.27 12.12
CA GLN A 310 -8.27 2.28 13.17
C GLN A 310 -9.47 2.53 14.08
N GLY A 311 -10.62 1.92 13.80
CA GLY A 311 -11.84 2.08 14.59
C GLY A 311 -12.41 3.50 14.56
N LEU A 312 -13.25 3.80 15.53
CA LEU A 312 -13.90 5.09 15.68
C LEU A 312 -12.88 6.22 15.90
N LEU A 313 -11.74 5.95 16.54
CA LEU A 313 -10.72 6.98 16.78
C LEU A 313 -10.15 7.53 15.46
N GLY A 314 -9.85 6.65 14.51
CA GLY A 314 -9.42 7.05 13.17
C GLY A 314 -10.51 7.82 12.41
N VAL A 315 -11.74 7.31 12.44
CA VAL A 315 -12.90 7.97 11.79
C VAL A 315 -13.13 9.38 12.35
N ILE A 316 -13.04 9.55 13.66
CA ILE A 316 -13.15 10.87 14.32
C ILE A 316 -11.98 11.77 13.90
N GLY A 317 -10.74 11.27 13.86
CA GLY A 317 -9.58 12.03 13.42
C GLY A 317 -9.74 12.60 12.00
N TYR A 318 -10.04 11.75 11.03
CA TYR A 318 -10.29 12.16 9.65
C TYR A 318 -11.56 13.01 9.51
N GLY A 319 -12.64 12.68 10.22
CA GLY A 319 -13.90 13.41 10.19
C GLY A 319 -13.76 14.84 10.72
N LEU A 320 -13.04 15.04 11.83
CA LEU A 320 -12.73 16.37 12.37
C LEU A 320 -11.88 17.17 11.38
N LEU A 321 -10.84 16.55 10.81
CA LEU A 321 -9.97 17.19 9.82
C LEU A 321 -10.77 17.65 8.60
N ILE A 322 -11.59 16.77 8.03
CA ILE A 322 -12.43 17.08 6.86
C ILE A 322 -13.45 18.18 7.21
N SER A 323 -14.14 18.07 8.35
CA SER A 323 -15.13 19.06 8.80
C SER A 323 -14.54 20.47 8.94
N LEU A 324 -13.34 20.58 9.51
CA LEU A 324 -12.63 21.86 9.67
C LEU A 324 -12.41 22.57 8.32
N PHE A 325 -12.02 21.82 7.29
CA PHE A 325 -11.78 22.39 5.96
C PHE A 325 -13.07 22.61 5.15
N LEU A 326 -14.07 21.74 5.28
CA LEU A 326 -15.38 21.92 4.64
C LEU A 326 -16.05 23.24 5.10
N LYS A 327 -15.93 23.59 6.39
CA LYS A 327 -16.42 24.87 6.93
C LYS A 327 -15.76 26.10 6.28
N ASN A 328 -14.59 25.95 5.68
CA ASN A 328 -13.82 27.03 5.07
C ASN A 328 -13.85 27.03 3.54
N LEU A 329 -14.71 26.24 2.89
CA LEU A 329 -14.77 26.17 1.42
C LEU A 329 -14.99 27.52 0.72
N LYS A 330 -15.79 28.40 1.32
CA LYS A 330 -16.05 29.76 0.78
C LYS A 330 -14.82 30.68 0.87
N ASN A 331 -13.87 30.33 1.73
CA ASN A 331 -12.68 31.13 2.04
C ASN A 331 -11.45 30.74 1.22
N VAL A 332 -11.56 29.79 0.30
CA VAL A 332 -10.44 29.34 -0.54
C VAL A 332 -10.71 29.65 -2.01
N LYS A 333 -9.73 29.39 -2.89
CA LYS A 333 -9.96 29.48 -4.34
C LYS A 333 -10.85 28.32 -4.81
N LEU A 334 -11.66 28.57 -5.85
CA LEU A 334 -12.61 27.60 -6.39
C LEU A 334 -11.92 26.30 -6.81
N GLU A 335 -10.79 26.39 -7.51
CA GLU A 335 -10.04 25.22 -7.94
C GLU A 335 -9.44 24.41 -6.78
N THR A 336 -9.09 25.07 -5.67
CA THR A 336 -8.58 24.40 -4.46
C THR A 336 -9.71 23.68 -3.73
N ALA A 337 -10.88 24.32 -3.61
CA ALA A 337 -12.09 23.69 -3.07
C ALA A 337 -12.51 22.48 -3.91
N GLY A 338 -12.52 22.61 -5.25
CA GLY A 338 -12.86 21.53 -6.17
C GLY A 338 -11.94 20.32 -6.01
N MET A 339 -10.62 20.53 -6.00
CA MET A 339 -9.65 19.46 -5.78
C MET A 339 -9.81 18.80 -4.41
N PHE A 340 -10.05 19.57 -3.35
CA PHE A 340 -10.28 19.03 -2.02
C PHE A 340 -11.52 18.13 -1.97
N ILE A 341 -12.65 18.57 -2.53
CA ILE A 341 -13.88 17.76 -2.62
C ILE A 341 -13.63 16.49 -3.43
N THR A 342 -12.95 16.59 -4.57
CA THR A 342 -12.60 15.43 -5.39
C THR A 342 -11.73 14.44 -4.59
N SER A 343 -10.75 14.91 -3.83
CA SER A 343 -9.93 14.02 -2.99
C SER A 343 -10.74 13.30 -1.91
N ILE A 344 -11.74 13.97 -1.31
CA ILE A 344 -12.65 13.33 -0.36
C ILE A 344 -13.45 12.23 -1.06
N LEU A 345 -14.03 12.52 -2.22
CA LEU A 345 -14.75 11.50 -3.00
C LEU A 345 -13.87 10.30 -3.33
N ILE A 346 -12.60 10.52 -3.68
CA ILE A 346 -11.63 9.44 -3.91
C ILE A 346 -11.44 8.60 -2.64
N LEU A 347 -11.29 9.21 -1.45
CA LEU A 347 -11.20 8.47 -0.17
C LEU A 347 -12.44 7.60 0.09
N PHE A 348 -13.63 8.09 -0.25
CA PHE A 348 -14.90 7.38 -0.01
C PHE A 348 -15.18 6.28 -1.03
N LEU A 349 -14.62 6.37 -2.25
CA LEU A 349 -14.93 5.45 -3.35
C LEU A 349 -13.83 4.42 -3.60
N LEU A 350 -12.57 4.76 -3.33
CA LEU A 350 -11.42 3.95 -3.73
C LEU A 350 -10.66 3.36 -2.55
N PRO A 351 -10.10 2.14 -2.70
CA PRO A 351 -9.24 1.52 -1.70
C PRO A 351 -8.09 2.44 -1.27
N PRO A 352 -7.55 2.23 -0.05
CA PRO A 352 -6.36 2.93 0.40
C PRO A 352 -5.16 2.65 -0.52
N ALA A 353 -4.47 3.71 -0.92
CA ALA A 353 -3.23 3.64 -1.68
C ALA A 353 -2.40 4.90 -1.40
N GLY A 354 -1.08 4.81 -1.63
CA GLY A 354 -0.20 5.97 -1.45
C GLY A 354 -0.61 7.19 -2.27
N ILE A 355 -1.12 6.97 -3.49
CA ILE A 355 -1.65 8.06 -4.33
C ILE A 355 -2.94 8.66 -3.78
N THR A 356 -3.84 7.85 -3.24
CA THR A 356 -5.09 8.30 -2.62
C THR A 356 -4.82 9.24 -1.45
N PHE A 357 -3.90 8.87 -0.55
CA PHE A 357 -3.48 9.76 0.53
C PHE A 357 -2.73 10.98 0.02
N PHE A 358 -1.84 10.84 -0.96
CA PHE A 358 -1.12 11.97 -1.55
C PHE A 358 -2.06 13.06 -2.07
N LEU A 359 -3.09 12.70 -2.85
CA LEU A 359 -4.06 13.68 -3.38
C LEU A 359 -4.83 14.39 -2.25
N PHE A 360 -5.20 13.65 -1.21
CA PHE A 360 -5.85 14.21 -0.02
C PHE A 360 -4.95 15.20 0.73
N PHE A 361 -3.72 14.81 1.08
CA PHE A 361 -2.82 15.67 1.86
C PHE A 361 -2.28 16.87 1.07
N VAL A 362 -2.07 16.73 -0.24
CA VAL A 362 -1.70 17.87 -1.10
C VAL A 362 -2.85 18.87 -1.24
N SER A 363 -4.08 18.40 -1.46
CA SER A 363 -5.24 19.31 -1.52
C SER A 363 -5.53 19.97 -0.17
N LEU A 364 -5.34 19.26 0.94
CA LEU A 364 -5.37 19.84 2.29
C LEU A 364 -4.31 20.94 2.47
N ALA A 365 -3.09 20.71 1.99
CA ALA A 365 -2.01 21.69 2.07
C ALA A 365 -2.36 22.96 1.28
N MET A 366 -2.97 22.81 0.11
CA MET A 366 -3.47 23.93 -0.70
C MET A 366 -4.61 24.68 0.01
N MET A 367 -5.59 23.95 0.58
CA MET A 367 -6.67 24.54 1.37
C MET A 367 -6.12 25.35 2.54
N ALA A 368 -5.17 24.78 3.29
CA ALA A 368 -4.50 25.46 4.38
C ALA A 368 -3.80 26.72 3.88
N ALA A 369 -3.02 26.65 2.80
CA ALA A 369 -2.31 27.80 2.26
C ALA A 369 -3.24 28.96 1.85
N ASP A 370 -4.39 28.65 1.23
CA ASP A 370 -5.37 29.65 0.86
C ASP A 370 -6.06 30.30 2.07
N ILE A 371 -6.34 29.52 3.13
CA ILE A 371 -6.91 30.05 4.39
C ILE A 371 -5.90 30.97 5.08
N HIS A 372 -4.62 30.55 5.19
CA HIS A 372 -3.57 31.34 5.82
C HIS A 372 -3.26 32.64 5.06
N LYS A 373 -3.33 32.65 3.71
CA LYS A 373 -3.19 33.89 2.94
C LYS A 373 -4.26 34.94 3.27
N ARG A 374 -5.44 34.51 3.75
CA ARG A 374 -6.56 35.42 4.06
C ARG A 374 -6.65 35.81 5.53
N LYS A 375 -6.05 35.04 6.43
CA LYS A 375 -6.01 35.35 7.87
C LYS A 375 -4.57 35.72 8.23
N GLU A 376 -4.32 36.97 8.56
CA GLU A 376 -3.04 37.38 9.16
C GLU A 376 -2.84 36.56 10.44
N GLN A 377 -1.94 35.58 10.39
CA GLN A 377 -1.54 34.80 11.56
C GLN A 377 -0.07 35.06 11.85
N GLU A 378 0.22 35.25 13.13
CA GLU A 378 1.56 35.46 13.65
C GLU A 378 2.37 34.17 13.56
N GLU A 379 3.54 34.23 12.92
CA GLU A 379 4.54 33.15 13.01
C GLU A 379 5.11 33.16 14.45
N TYR A 380 4.85 32.11 15.23
CA TYR A 380 5.45 32.00 16.56
C TYR A 380 6.91 31.55 16.43
N ILE A 381 7.82 32.49 16.67
CA ILE A 381 9.25 32.22 16.70
C ILE A 381 9.67 32.03 18.15
N ILE A 382 9.98 30.79 18.51
CA ILE A 382 10.53 30.47 19.83
C ILE A 382 12.05 30.52 19.72
N ASP A 383 12.66 31.48 20.41
CA ASP A 383 14.11 31.61 20.50
C ASP A 383 14.63 30.78 21.68
N LEU A 384 15.38 29.72 21.38
CA LEU A 384 15.93 28.80 22.38
C LEU A 384 17.42 29.07 22.65
N SER A 385 17.95 30.21 22.20
CA SER A 385 19.35 30.58 22.43
C SER A 385 19.73 30.66 23.91
N THR A 386 18.78 31.01 24.78
CA THR A 386 18.95 31.10 26.24
C THR A 386 18.55 29.83 26.99
N LEU A 387 17.86 28.89 26.33
CA LEU A 387 17.35 27.65 26.90
C LEU A 387 18.17 26.44 26.40
N THR A 388 19.48 26.48 26.63
CA THR A 388 20.44 25.49 26.12
C THR A 388 20.07 24.02 26.42
N PRO A 389 19.61 23.64 27.64
CA PRO A 389 19.24 22.25 27.90
C PRO A 389 18.06 21.75 27.05
N ILE A 390 17.05 22.61 26.83
CA ILE A 390 15.88 22.29 26.01
C ILE A 390 16.28 22.19 24.55
N PHE A 391 17.10 23.12 24.07
CA PHE A 391 17.66 23.08 22.72
C PHE A 391 18.42 21.76 22.46
N ILE A 392 19.36 21.40 23.35
CA ILE A 392 20.12 20.15 23.24
C ILE A 392 19.18 18.94 23.25
N GLY A 393 18.20 18.92 24.15
CA GLY A 393 17.21 17.84 24.23
C GLY A 393 16.44 17.63 22.92
N ILE A 394 15.92 18.71 22.32
CA ILE A 394 15.20 18.65 21.03
C ILE A 394 16.12 18.14 19.91
N VAL A 395 17.36 18.62 19.86
CA VAL A 395 18.35 18.19 18.86
C VAL A 395 18.64 16.69 18.99
N VAL A 396 18.93 16.22 20.22
CA VAL A 396 19.24 14.81 20.47
C VAL A 396 18.06 13.92 20.14
N ILE A 397 16.85 14.28 20.58
CA ILE A 397 15.63 13.51 20.27
C ILE A 397 15.38 13.49 18.76
N SER A 398 15.49 14.63 18.09
CA SER A 398 15.30 14.70 16.63
C SER A 398 16.35 13.87 15.88
N ALA A 399 17.61 13.91 16.31
CA ALA A 399 18.69 13.12 15.72
C ALA A 399 18.50 11.62 15.94
N LEU A 400 18.04 11.20 17.13
CA LEU A 400 17.73 9.80 17.42
C LEU A 400 16.54 9.30 16.62
N VAL A 401 15.45 10.07 16.55
CA VAL A 401 14.26 9.72 15.77
C VAL A 401 14.60 9.64 14.28
N LEU A 402 15.32 10.63 13.74
CA LEU A 402 15.75 10.60 12.35
C LEU A 402 16.71 9.42 12.10
N GLY A 403 17.80 9.32 12.86
CA GLY A 403 18.80 8.25 12.70
C GLY A 403 18.20 6.85 12.81
N GLY A 404 17.35 6.62 13.81
CA GLY A 404 16.64 5.35 13.99
C GLY A 404 15.69 5.04 12.84
N THR A 405 14.84 6.00 12.46
CA THR A 405 13.91 5.82 11.32
C THR A 405 14.66 5.56 10.02
N GLY A 406 15.74 6.29 9.76
CA GLY A 406 16.60 6.11 8.59
C GLY A 406 17.27 4.74 8.56
N TYR A 407 17.78 4.25 9.69
CA TYR A 407 18.37 2.91 9.80
C TYR A 407 17.35 1.80 9.48
N PHE A 408 16.16 1.85 10.08
CA PHE A 408 15.15 0.82 9.84
C PHE A 408 14.53 0.91 8.44
N LEU A 409 14.33 2.11 7.90
CA LEU A 409 13.91 2.29 6.51
C LEU A 409 14.96 1.75 5.54
N GLY A 410 16.25 2.00 5.80
CA GLY A 410 17.34 1.45 5.00
C GLY A 410 17.35 -0.08 5.02
N ARG A 411 17.18 -0.70 6.19
CA ARG A 411 17.05 -2.16 6.30
C ARG A 411 15.83 -2.69 5.54
N ASN A 412 14.67 -2.05 5.69
CA ASN A 412 13.46 -2.44 4.98
C ASN A 412 13.66 -2.36 3.46
N PHE A 413 14.28 -1.28 2.95
CA PHE A 413 14.63 -1.12 1.54
C PHE A 413 15.59 -2.21 1.05
N MET A 414 16.65 -2.51 1.81
CA MET A 414 17.59 -3.58 1.45
C MET A 414 16.90 -4.94 1.38
N SER A 415 15.96 -5.22 2.30
CA SER A 415 15.19 -6.46 2.26
C SER A 415 14.36 -6.60 0.98
N GLU A 416 13.69 -5.52 0.55
CA GLU A 416 12.88 -5.50 -0.69
C GLU A 416 13.76 -5.65 -1.94
N LEU A 417 14.97 -5.07 -1.93
CA LEU A 417 15.94 -5.19 -3.02
C LEU A 417 16.44 -6.63 -3.17
N TYR A 418 16.83 -7.28 -2.06
CA TYR A 418 17.26 -8.68 -2.11
C TYR A 418 16.11 -9.61 -2.49
N PHE A 419 14.88 -9.34 -2.01
CA PHE A 419 13.72 -10.13 -2.41
C PHE A 419 13.42 -9.97 -3.91
N LYS A 420 13.56 -8.76 -4.47
CA LYS A 420 13.46 -8.56 -5.93
C LYS A 420 14.51 -9.38 -6.68
N LYS A 421 15.77 -9.36 -6.24
CA LYS A 421 16.83 -10.20 -6.82
C LYS A 421 16.52 -11.69 -6.75
N SER A 422 15.82 -12.14 -5.70
CA SER A 422 15.40 -13.54 -5.63
C SER A 422 14.34 -13.88 -6.67
N LEU A 423 13.43 -12.95 -6.99
CA LEU A 423 12.47 -13.13 -8.06
C LEU A 423 13.14 -13.12 -9.44
N ASP A 424 14.16 -12.27 -9.64
CA ASP A 424 14.93 -12.25 -10.89
C ASP A 424 15.66 -13.59 -11.10
N ALA A 425 16.19 -14.20 -10.02
CA ALA A 425 16.83 -15.51 -10.07
C ALA A 425 15.89 -16.65 -10.54
N ILE A 426 14.57 -16.50 -10.41
CA ILE A 426 13.59 -17.44 -10.97
C ILE A 426 13.68 -17.41 -12.51
N THR A 427 13.77 -16.22 -13.10
CA THR A 427 13.90 -16.06 -14.56
C THR A 427 15.26 -16.56 -15.08
N GLU A 428 16.29 -16.52 -14.22
CA GLU A 428 17.62 -17.07 -14.49
C GLU A 428 17.71 -18.59 -14.26
N ASN A 429 16.63 -19.25 -13.80
CA ASN A 429 16.60 -20.66 -13.39
C ASN A 429 17.67 -21.02 -12.34
N SER A 430 18.01 -20.09 -11.43
CA SER A 430 19.05 -20.27 -10.41
C SER A 430 18.44 -20.44 -9.01
N LEU A 431 18.20 -21.70 -8.61
CA LEU A 431 17.70 -22.04 -7.28
C LEU A 431 18.65 -21.57 -6.16
N GLN A 432 19.96 -21.62 -6.39
CA GLN A 432 20.96 -21.13 -5.44
C GLN A 432 20.83 -19.62 -5.20
N ASN A 433 20.70 -18.82 -6.27
CA ASN A 433 20.54 -17.37 -6.14
C ASN A 433 19.18 -17.02 -5.53
N LEU A 434 18.11 -17.75 -5.88
CA LEU A 434 16.79 -17.60 -5.27
C LEU A 434 16.89 -17.78 -3.75
N TYR A 435 17.45 -18.90 -3.29
CA TYR A 435 17.62 -19.22 -1.87
C TYR A 435 18.47 -18.17 -1.14
N GLN A 436 19.66 -17.85 -1.66
CA GLN A 436 20.58 -16.91 -1.01
C GLN A 436 20.01 -15.50 -0.90
N ASN A 437 19.29 -15.03 -1.92
CA ASN A 437 18.71 -13.70 -1.91
C ASN A 437 17.48 -13.61 -0.99
N GLN A 438 16.64 -14.65 -0.90
CA GLN A 438 15.57 -14.70 0.10
C GLN A 438 16.12 -14.73 1.53
N ALA A 439 17.15 -15.55 1.79
CA ALA A 439 17.81 -15.59 3.09
C ALA A 439 18.41 -14.21 3.47
N LYS A 440 19.06 -13.52 2.52
CA LYS A 440 19.55 -12.15 2.73
C LYS A 440 18.39 -11.16 2.99
N ALA A 441 17.29 -11.27 2.27
CA ALA A 441 16.12 -10.42 2.50
C ALA A 441 15.60 -10.56 3.95
N LEU A 442 15.51 -11.80 4.45
CA LEU A 442 15.12 -12.09 5.83
C LEU A 442 16.12 -11.60 6.89
N GLN A 443 17.42 -11.62 6.60
CA GLN A 443 18.43 -11.02 7.49
C GLN A 443 18.20 -9.51 7.69
N TYR A 444 17.78 -8.80 6.64
CA TYR A 444 17.47 -7.38 6.74
C TYR A 444 16.10 -7.13 7.37
N ASN A 445 15.10 -7.96 7.07
CA ASN A 445 13.74 -7.85 7.59
C ASN A 445 13.11 -9.23 7.84
N ASN A 446 13.14 -9.68 9.10
CA ASN A 446 12.57 -10.95 9.57
C ASN A 446 11.13 -10.82 10.09
N ASN A 447 10.41 -9.75 9.74
CA ASN A 447 9.03 -9.54 10.18
C ASN A 447 8.06 -9.53 9.00
N ASN A 448 8.52 -9.86 7.80
CA ASN A 448 7.66 -9.92 6.63
C ASN A 448 7.10 -11.33 6.48
N GLU A 449 5.81 -11.50 6.77
CA GLU A 449 5.16 -12.82 6.77
C GLU A 449 5.26 -13.52 5.41
N GLU A 450 5.15 -12.75 4.31
CA GLU A 450 5.25 -13.29 2.96
C GLU A 450 6.66 -13.81 2.67
N PHE A 451 7.71 -13.15 3.18
CA PHE A 451 9.08 -13.62 2.97
C PHE A 451 9.31 -14.98 3.64
N HIS A 452 8.77 -15.17 4.85
CA HIS A 452 8.83 -16.45 5.54
C HIS A 452 8.05 -17.54 4.80
N ARG A 453 6.82 -17.25 4.33
CA ARG A 453 6.03 -18.21 3.53
C ARG A 453 6.73 -18.62 2.24
N GLN A 454 7.27 -17.64 1.50
CA GLN A 454 7.96 -17.88 0.23
C GLN A 454 9.28 -18.64 0.45
N PHE A 455 10.04 -18.27 1.49
CA PHE A 455 11.28 -18.97 1.83
C PHE A 455 11.00 -20.41 2.30
N ALA A 456 9.88 -20.65 3.00
CA ALA A 456 9.46 -22.00 3.33
C ALA A 456 9.19 -22.86 2.08
N GLN A 457 8.51 -22.29 1.08
CA GLN A 457 8.27 -22.97 -0.20
C GLN A 457 9.56 -23.22 -0.98
N THR A 458 10.49 -22.26 -1.00
CA THR A 458 11.80 -22.44 -1.64
C THR A 458 12.63 -23.53 -0.96
N ASN A 459 12.57 -23.64 0.37
CA ASN A 459 13.22 -24.74 1.09
C ASN A 459 12.64 -26.11 0.71
N LEU A 460 11.31 -26.22 0.55
CA LEU A 460 10.71 -27.46 0.04
C LEU A 460 11.12 -27.75 -1.40
N LEU A 461 11.25 -26.72 -2.24
CA LEU A 461 11.74 -26.89 -3.61
C LEU A 461 13.18 -27.43 -3.63
N VAL A 462 14.05 -26.95 -2.74
CA VAL A 462 15.41 -27.49 -2.56
C VAL A 462 15.38 -28.96 -2.15
N ALA A 463 14.58 -29.30 -1.13
CA ALA A 463 14.42 -30.68 -0.68
C ALA A 463 13.90 -31.61 -1.79
N ASN A 464 12.85 -31.18 -2.51
CA ASN A 464 12.24 -31.95 -3.59
C ASN A 464 13.18 -32.14 -4.79
N ASN A 465 13.99 -31.12 -5.13
CA ASN A 465 14.95 -31.22 -6.22
C ASN A 465 16.02 -32.28 -5.92
N LEU A 466 16.59 -32.27 -4.70
CA LEU A 466 17.57 -33.28 -4.28
C LEU A 466 16.93 -34.66 -4.12
N ALA A 467 15.72 -34.74 -3.57
CA ALA A 467 14.99 -35.99 -3.40
C ALA A 467 14.56 -36.64 -4.73
N SER A 468 14.56 -35.88 -5.84
CA SER A 468 14.30 -36.43 -7.18
C SER A 468 15.48 -37.22 -7.77
N ILE A 469 16.67 -37.11 -7.16
CA ILE A 469 17.83 -37.92 -7.52
C ILE A 469 17.58 -39.37 -7.09
N GLU A 470 18.03 -40.34 -7.90
CA GLU A 470 17.88 -41.76 -7.58
C GLU A 470 18.52 -42.12 -6.22
N ALA A 471 17.84 -42.95 -5.44
CA ALA A 471 18.18 -43.23 -4.03
C ALA A 471 19.60 -43.80 -3.81
N ASP A 472 20.12 -44.53 -4.80
CA ASP A 472 21.47 -45.12 -4.84
C ASP A 472 22.56 -44.08 -5.18
N LYS A 473 22.18 -42.93 -5.75
CA LYS A 473 23.07 -41.83 -6.12
C LYS A 473 23.10 -40.69 -5.10
N LEU A 474 22.18 -40.69 -4.12
CA LEU A 474 22.11 -39.70 -3.05
C LEU A 474 23.28 -39.86 -2.07
N THR A 475 24.09 -38.81 -1.91
CA THR A 475 25.17 -38.77 -0.92
C THR A 475 24.63 -38.51 0.48
N ASP A 476 25.41 -38.81 1.53
CA ASP A 476 25.03 -38.47 2.91
C ASP A 476 24.84 -36.95 3.10
N THR A 477 25.63 -36.14 2.39
CA THR A 477 25.48 -34.68 2.34
C THR A 477 24.14 -34.27 1.74
N ASP A 478 23.69 -34.92 0.68
CA ASP A 478 22.40 -34.63 0.05
C ASP A 478 21.25 -34.99 0.98
N ARG A 479 21.33 -36.15 1.65
CA ARG A 479 20.33 -36.58 2.65
C ARG A 479 20.25 -35.60 3.81
N GLN A 480 21.40 -35.13 4.30
CA GLN A 480 21.45 -34.10 5.34
C GLN A 480 20.85 -32.77 4.85
N THR A 481 21.17 -32.36 3.62
CA THR A 481 20.64 -31.12 3.03
C THR A 481 19.12 -31.17 2.85
N ILE A 482 18.57 -32.32 2.45
CA ILE A 482 17.12 -32.54 2.37
C ILE A 482 16.49 -32.37 3.75
N ALA A 483 17.06 -33.01 4.78
CA ALA A 483 16.55 -32.91 6.15
C ALA A 483 16.60 -31.47 6.66
N ASP A 484 17.72 -30.76 6.45
CA ASP A 484 17.90 -29.37 6.87
C ASP A 484 16.93 -28.43 6.15
N ALA A 485 16.73 -28.63 4.84
CA ALA A 485 15.79 -27.84 4.05
C ALA A 485 14.34 -28.08 4.50
N ILE A 486 13.94 -29.32 4.79
CA ILE A 486 12.62 -29.61 5.35
C ILE A 486 12.44 -28.93 6.72
N GLN A 487 13.44 -29.00 7.61
CA GLN A 487 13.37 -28.34 8.91
C GLN A 487 13.27 -26.83 8.78
N ALA A 488 14.06 -26.22 7.88
CA ALA A 488 13.97 -24.80 7.57
C ALA A 488 12.58 -24.44 7.04
N ALA A 489 12.02 -25.21 6.11
CA ALA A 489 10.67 -24.96 5.59
C ALA A 489 9.60 -24.92 6.70
N ILE A 490 9.64 -25.88 7.62
CA ILE A 490 8.73 -25.94 8.77
C ILE A 490 8.95 -24.74 9.69
N ALA A 491 10.21 -24.43 10.01
CA ALA A 491 10.56 -23.32 10.90
C ALA A 491 10.05 -21.98 10.36
N GLU A 492 10.31 -21.71 9.08
CA GLU A 492 9.91 -20.45 8.43
C GLU A 492 8.39 -20.32 8.34
N ALA A 493 7.68 -21.39 7.99
CA ALA A 493 6.22 -21.39 7.99
C ALA A 493 5.62 -21.18 9.40
N LYS A 494 6.24 -21.76 10.44
CA LYS A 494 5.86 -21.50 11.85
C LYS A 494 6.11 -20.04 12.23
N VAL A 495 7.24 -19.45 11.83
CA VAL A 495 7.53 -18.03 12.07
C VAL A 495 6.44 -17.15 11.44
N ALA A 496 5.98 -17.45 10.22
CA ALA A 496 4.87 -16.71 9.60
C ALA A 496 3.59 -16.77 10.46
N THR A 497 3.23 -17.95 11.00
CA THR A 497 2.08 -18.07 11.92
C THR A 497 2.29 -17.35 13.25
N ALA A 498 3.51 -17.29 13.75
CA ALA A 498 3.84 -16.58 15.00
C ALA A 498 3.80 -15.05 14.82
N LEU A 499 4.25 -14.54 13.67
CA LEU A 499 4.19 -13.11 13.33
C LEU A 499 2.75 -12.62 13.24
N ASN A 500 1.86 -13.42 12.62
CA ASN A 500 0.44 -13.11 12.56
C ASN A 500 -0.42 -14.38 12.61
N PRO A 501 -0.91 -14.76 13.81
CA PRO A 501 -1.72 -15.96 13.99
C PRO A 501 -3.17 -15.79 13.51
N GLN A 502 -3.60 -14.58 13.18
CA GLN A 502 -4.97 -14.30 12.72
C GLN A 502 -5.10 -14.42 11.20
N LYS A 503 -3.99 -14.53 10.48
CA LYS A 503 -3.98 -14.55 9.02
C LYS A 503 -4.07 -15.97 8.48
N VAL A 504 -5.17 -16.28 7.80
CA VAL A 504 -5.48 -17.60 7.24
C VAL A 504 -4.35 -18.11 6.34
N THR A 505 -3.75 -17.22 5.52
CA THR A 505 -2.68 -17.59 4.58
C THR A 505 -1.42 -18.12 5.28
N ASN A 506 -1.16 -17.72 6.52
CA ASN A 506 -0.01 -18.25 7.28
C ASN A 506 -0.23 -19.70 7.68
N TRP A 507 -1.41 -20.00 8.23
CA TRP A 507 -1.79 -21.36 8.59
C TRP A 507 -1.95 -22.27 7.38
N GLN A 508 -2.52 -21.75 6.29
CA GLN A 508 -2.59 -22.47 5.00
C GLN A 508 -1.20 -22.82 4.48
N SER A 509 -0.25 -21.88 4.52
CA SER A 509 1.12 -22.12 4.09
C SER A 509 1.80 -23.18 4.96
N LEU A 510 1.62 -23.13 6.28
CA LEU A 510 2.15 -24.13 7.20
C LEU A 510 1.53 -25.51 6.96
N ALA A 511 0.22 -25.57 6.73
CA ALA A 511 -0.49 -26.80 6.40
C ALA A 511 -0.01 -27.39 5.06
N GLY A 512 0.23 -26.54 4.07
CA GLY A 512 0.82 -26.91 2.78
C GLY A 512 2.24 -27.47 2.92
N VAL A 513 3.06 -26.90 3.82
CA VAL A 513 4.38 -27.44 4.14
C VAL A 513 4.27 -28.82 4.76
N TYR A 514 3.41 -28.99 5.78
CA TYR A 514 3.20 -30.29 6.41
C TYR A 514 2.67 -31.34 5.44
N ARG A 515 1.74 -30.95 4.55
CA ARG A 515 1.21 -31.85 3.52
C ARG A 515 2.30 -32.38 2.59
N GLN A 516 3.26 -31.56 2.20
CA GLN A 516 4.35 -31.97 1.30
C GLN A 516 5.35 -32.95 1.93
N ILE A 517 5.44 -32.97 3.27
CA ILE A 517 6.40 -33.83 3.98
C ILE A 517 5.74 -35.05 4.62
N ILE A 518 4.48 -35.33 4.29
CA ILE A 518 3.72 -36.47 4.82
C ILE A 518 4.47 -37.80 4.66
N ASN A 519 5.08 -38.02 3.50
CA ASN A 519 5.80 -39.26 3.21
C ASN A 519 7.19 -39.34 3.87
N VAL A 520 7.64 -38.26 4.52
CA VAL A 520 8.99 -38.13 5.09
C VAL A 520 8.94 -38.06 6.62
N ALA A 521 7.91 -37.45 7.19
CA ALA A 521 7.78 -37.28 8.64
C ALA A 521 6.49 -37.93 9.15
N GLU A 522 6.65 -38.92 10.04
CA GLU A 522 5.55 -39.75 10.58
C GLU A 522 4.40 -38.93 11.17
N ASN A 523 4.70 -37.84 11.89
CA ASN A 523 3.69 -36.97 12.52
C ASN A 523 3.16 -35.85 11.63
N ALA A 524 3.67 -35.70 10.39
CA ALA A 524 3.25 -34.64 9.49
C ALA A 524 1.75 -34.63 9.14
N PRO A 525 1.05 -35.77 9.01
CA PRO A 525 -0.40 -35.78 8.79
C PRO A 525 -1.16 -35.08 9.92
N VAL A 526 -0.80 -35.37 11.17
CA VAL A 526 -1.42 -34.76 12.36
C VAL A 526 -1.16 -33.26 12.40
N TRP A 527 0.08 -32.85 12.09
CA TRP A 527 0.43 -31.42 12.03
C TRP A 527 -0.31 -30.69 10.90
N ALA A 528 -0.45 -31.31 9.72
CA ALA A 528 -1.19 -30.76 8.59
C ALA A 528 -2.67 -30.56 8.94
N VAL A 529 -3.31 -31.59 9.51
CA VAL A 529 -4.70 -31.51 10.00
C VAL A 529 -4.87 -30.37 11.00
N SER A 530 -3.98 -30.27 11.99
CA SER A 530 -4.04 -29.19 12.98
C SER A 530 -3.91 -27.79 12.34
N ALA A 531 -3.00 -27.60 11.39
CA ALA A 531 -2.82 -26.31 10.72
C ALA A 531 -4.01 -25.95 9.78
N TYR A 532 -4.60 -26.93 9.11
CA TYR A 532 -5.83 -26.72 8.33
C TYR A 532 -7.02 -26.41 9.24
N GLN A 533 -7.16 -27.06 10.38
CA GLN A 533 -8.21 -26.73 11.36
C GLN A 533 -8.09 -25.28 11.86
N GLN A 534 -6.86 -24.80 12.11
CA GLN A 534 -6.65 -23.37 12.42
C GLN A 534 -7.07 -22.48 11.25
N SER A 535 -6.69 -22.82 10.02
CA SER A 535 -7.12 -22.07 8.83
C SER A 535 -8.65 -22.02 8.68
N ILE A 536 -9.33 -23.15 8.90
CA ILE A 536 -10.80 -23.26 8.82
C ILE A 536 -11.47 -22.42 9.91
N SER A 537 -10.89 -22.36 11.11
CA SER A 537 -11.43 -21.51 12.19
C SER A 537 -11.37 -20.01 11.86
N LEU A 538 -10.37 -19.59 11.07
CA LEU A 538 -10.16 -18.20 10.66
C LEU A 538 -10.87 -17.82 9.35
N ASP A 539 -11.18 -18.81 8.50
CA ASP A 539 -12.02 -18.66 7.30
C ASP A 539 -13.08 -19.79 7.23
N PRO A 540 -14.14 -19.68 8.06
CA PRO A 540 -15.14 -20.72 8.20
C PRO A 540 -16.01 -20.89 6.96
N ARG A 541 -15.88 -20.04 5.92
CA ARG A 541 -16.69 -20.12 4.70
C ARG A 541 -15.87 -20.36 3.44
N ASN A 542 -14.61 -20.75 3.59
CA ASN A 542 -13.78 -21.12 2.45
C ASN A 542 -13.97 -22.60 2.07
N PRO A 543 -14.51 -22.89 0.87
CA PRO A 543 -14.66 -24.27 0.41
C PRO A 543 -13.30 -24.95 0.15
N LEU A 544 -12.29 -24.20 -0.29
CA LEU A 544 -10.96 -24.73 -0.61
C LEU A 544 -10.30 -25.38 0.60
N LEU A 545 -10.43 -24.74 1.77
CA LEU A 545 -9.89 -25.28 3.02
C LEU A 545 -10.47 -26.64 3.42
N ARG A 546 -11.76 -26.88 3.11
CA ARG A 546 -12.37 -28.20 3.36
C ARG A 546 -11.91 -29.22 2.36
N LEU A 547 -11.78 -28.84 1.09
CA LEU A 547 -11.27 -29.72 0.06
C LEU A 547 -9.81 -30.14 0.35
N ASP A 548 -8.96 -29.19 0.74
CA ASP A 548 -7.57 -29.48 1.09
C ASP A 548 -7.45 -30.41 2.31
N LEU A 549 -8.25 -30.17 3.37
CA LEU A 549 -8.26 -31.04 4.55
C LEU A 549 -8.87 -32.41 4.25
N GLY A 550 -9.96 -32.45 3.47
CA GLY A 550 -10.62 -33.69 3.06
C GLY A 550 -9.68 -34.56 2.22
N GLY A 551 -8.87 -33.95 1.36
CA GLY A 551 -7.83 -34.66 0.61
C GLY A 551 -6.78 -35.32 1.49
N ILE A 552 -6.46 -34.75 2.66
CA ILE A 552 -5.56 -35.41 3.63
C ILE A 552 -6.26 -36.61 4.27
N TYR A 553 -7.50 -36.47 4.74
CA TYR A 553 -8.23 -37.61 5.30
C TYR A 553 -8.41 -38.75 4.27
N TYR A 554 -8.69 -38.39 3.02
CA TYR A 554 -8.79 -39.34 1.91
C TYR A 554 -7.47 -40.08 1.66
N LEU A 555 -6.34 -39.38 1.66
CA LEU A 555 -5.01 -39.98 1.49
C LEU A 555 -4.69 -41.03 2.56
N PHE A 556 -5.26 -40.88 3.76
CA PHE A 556 -5.12 -41.81 4.88
C PHE A 556 -6.31 -42.75 5.06
N GLU A 557 -7.10 -42.93 3.99
CA GLU A 557 -8.23 -43.87 3.93
C GLU A 557 -9.32 -43.62 4.99
N ASN A 558 -9.33 -42.44 5.60
CA ASN A 558 -10.41 -42.00 6.47
C ASN A 558 -11.52 -41.35 5.62
N TYR A 559 -12.18 -42.21 4.84
CA TYR A 559 -13.18 -41.80 3.86
C TYR A 559 -14.40 -41.13 4.50
N ASP A 560 -14.78 -41.53 5.72
CA ASP A 560 -15.91 -40.92 6.45
C ASP A 560 -15.67 -39.43 6.74
N GLU A 561 -14.49 -39.07 7.25
CA GLU A 561 -14.17 -37.67 7.53
C GLU A 561 -13.89 -36.89 6.23
N ALA A 562 -13.28 -37.54 5.23
CA ALA A 562 -13.08 -36.95 3.91
C ALA A 562 -14.42 -36.58 3.25
N GLN A 563 -15.39 -37.50 3.27
CA GLN A 563 -16.74 -37.30 2.74
C GLN A 563 -17.40 -36.10 3.40
N LYS A 564 -17.43 -36.03 4.73
CA LYS A 564 -18.03 -34.89 5.47
C LYS A 564 -17.42 -33.55 5.06
N LEU A 565 -16.10 -33.50 4.87
CA LEU A 565 -15.42 -32.27 4.45
C LEU A 565 -15.72 -31.92 3.00
N PHE A 566 -15.75 -32.90 2.09
CA PHE A 566 -16.13 -32.66 0.70
C PHE A 566 -17.60 -32.24 0.57
N GLU A 567 -18.51 -32.80 1.37
CA GLU A 567 -19.90 -32.34 1.48
C GLU A 567 -19.99 -30.89 1.95
N GLN A 568 -19.17 -30.48 2.93
CA GLN A 568 -19.07 -29.08 3.33
C GLN A 568 -18.52 -28.19 2.22
N ALA A 569 -17.52 -28.65 1.46
CA ALA A 569 -16.97 -27.90 0.33
C ALA A 569 -18.02 -27.70 -0.76
N VAL A 570 -18.78 -28.75 -1.11
CA VAL A 570 -19.91 -28.70 -2.05
C VAL A 570 -21.02 -27.80 -1.50
N SER A 571 -21.35 -27.89 -0.21
CA SER A 571 -22.34 -27.01 0.42
C SER A 571 -21.92 -25.55 0.25
N LEU A 572 -20.68 -25.20 0.64
CA LEU A 572 -20.15 -23.85 0.58
C LEU A 572 -20.00 -23.29 -0.83
N LYS A 573 -19.79 -24.15 -1.82
CA LYS A 573 -19.73 -23.79 -3.24
C LYS A 573 -20.35 -24.90 -4.11
N PRO A 574 -21.68 -24.87 -4.32
CA PRO A 574 -22.41 -25.93 -5.01
C PRO A 574 -22.05 -26.12 -6.48
N ASP A 575 -21.49 -25.10 -7.13
CA ASP A 575 -21.07 -25.09 -8.53
C ASP A 575 -19.58 -25.44 -8.71
N TRP A 576 -18.87 -25.88 -7.65
CA TRP A 576 -17.45 -26.23 -7.76
C TRP A 576 -17.25 -27.67 -8.21
N SER A 577 -17.01 -27.88 -9.51
CA SER A 577 -16.81 -29.21 -10.10
C SER A 577 -15.74 -30.04 -9.38
N ASN A 578 -14.64 -29.42 -8.93
CA ASN A 578 -13.58 -30.14 -8.22
C ASN A 578 -14.06 -30.70 -6.86
N ALA A 579 -14.96 -30.00 -6.16
CA ALA A 579 -15.51 -30.51 -4.90
C ALA A 579 -16.43 -31.72 -5.12
N HIS A 580 -17.28 -31.67 -6.16
CA HIS A 580 -18.11 -32.82 -6.55
C HIS A 580 -17.26 -34.01 -6.99
N TYR A 581 -16.19 -33.78 -7.74
CA TYR A 581 -15.25 -34.82 -8.15
C TYR A 581 -14.64 -35.54 -6.93
N ASN A 582 -14.12 -34.79 -5.96
CA ASN A 582 -13.54 -35.39 -4.75
C ASN A 582 -14.59 -36.08 -3.87
N LEU A 583 -15.81 -35.53 -3.77
CA LEU A 583 -16.92 -36.17 -3.07
C LEU A 583 -17.34 -37.49 -3.74
N ALA A 584 -17.36 -37.55 -5.06
CA ALA A 584 -17.71 -38.78 -5.78
C ALA A 584 -16.72 -39.92 -5.46
N TRP A 585 -15.43 -39.60 -5.35
CA TRP A 585 -14.40 -40.58 -4.98
C TRP A 585 -14.56 -41.15 -3.57
N THR A 586 -15.22 -40.45 -2.64
CA THR A 586 -15.49 -41.01 -1.31
C THR A 586 -16.63 -42.03 -1.27
N TYR A 587 -17.45 -42.12 -2.33
CA TYR A 587 -18.55 -43.08 -2.42
C TYR A 587 -18.18 -44.37 -3.18
N TYR A 588 -17.06 -44.37 -3.90
CA TYR A 588 -16.55 -45.51 -4.63
C TYR A 588 -15.51 -46.22 -3.78
#